data_AF-A0A0T7FS32-F1
#
_entry.id   AF-A0A0T7FS32-F1
#
_cell.length_a   1.000
_cell.length_b   1.000
_cell.length_c   1.000
_cell.angle_alpha   90.00
_cell.angle_beta   90.00
_cell.angle_gamma   90.00
#
_symmetry.space_group_name_H-M   'P 1'
#
loop_
_entity.id
_entity.type
_entity.pdbx_description
1 polymer ?
#
loop_
_entity_poly.entity_id
_entity_poly.type
_entity_poly.pdbx_seq_one_letter_code
_entity_poly.pdbx_strand_id
1 'polypeptide(L)'
;MKMPDSKKQQSNWARFDAMSDDEAEANALADPDNPPMTGEQIRSAPRMPQVKVIRRALGLTQEEFSGRYQIPLGTLRDWEQGRSEPDQPAKAYLKVIAVDPQGTAEALVKGAA
;
A
#
# COMPACT_ATOMS: atom_id res chain seq x y z
N MET A 1 -37.50 -24.39 -17.70
CA MET A 1 -37.27 -23.13 -16.97
C MET A 1 -36.17 -22.37 -17.72
N LYS A 2 -36.50 -21.37 -18.55
CA LYS A 2 -35.47 -20.55 -19.23
C LYS A 2 -34.99 -19.48 -18.23
N MET A 3 -33.69 -19.47 -17.93
CA MET A 3 -33.07 -18.38 -17.18
C MET A 3 -33.11 -17.11 -18.05
N PRO A 4 -33.55 -15.95 -17.55
CA PRO A 4 -33.53 -14.72 -18.34
C PRO A 4 -32.07 -14.24 -18.57
N ASP A 5 -31.77 -13.88 -19.81
CA ASP A 5 -30.52 -13.27 -20.24
C ASP A 5 -30.26 -11.99 -19.43
N SER A 6 -29.32 -12.06 -18.50
CA SER A 6 -28.84 -10.92 -17.72
C SER A 6 -27.87 -10.12 -18.58
N LYS A 7 -28.40 -9.17 -19.35
CA LYS A 7 -27.57 -8.16 -20.04
C LYS A 7 -26.75 -7.42 -18.98
N LYS A 8 -25.42 -7.56 -19.03
CA LYS A 8 -24.49 -6.79 -18.19
C LYS A 8 -24.76 -5.31 -18.40
N GLN A 9 -25.23 -4.61 -17.36
CA GLN A 9 -25.30 -3.15 -17.34
C GLN A 9 -23.89 -2.63 -17.58
N GLN A 10 -23.65 -1.98 -18.72
CA GLN A 10 -22.38 -1.29 -18.97
C GLN A 10 -22.26 -0.13 -18.00
N SER A 11 -21.15 -0.07 -17.25
CA SER A 11 -20.85 1.04 -16.35
C SER A 11 -20.80 2.35 -17.14
N ASN A 12 -21.61 3.33 -16.74
CA ASN A 12 -21.64 4.65 -17.36
C ASN A 12 -20.49 5.52 -16.84
N TRP A 13 -19.29 5.36 -17.42
CA TRP A 13 -18.09 6.10 -17.03
C TRP A 13 -18.23 7.63 -17.17
N ALA A 14 -18.93 8.10 -18.21
CA ALA A 14 -19.17 9.52 -18.44
C ALA A 14 -19.97 10.19 -17.30
N ARG A 15 -20.85 9.45 -16.61
CA ARG A 15 -21.55 9.94 -15.42
C ARG A 15 -20.59 10.14 -14.24
N PHE A 16 -19.66 9.22 -14.03
CA PHE A 16 -18.69 9.31 -12.93
C PHE A 16 -17.72 10.47 -13.16
N ASP A 17 -17.21 10.62 -14.39
CA ASP A 17 -16.29 11.71 -14.73
C ASP A 17 -16.93 13.10 -14.60
N ALA A 18 -18.25 13.20 -14.78
CA ALA A 18 -19.01 14.44 -14.64
C ALA A 18 -19.52 14.70 -13.21
N MET A 19 -19.37 13.74 -12.29
CA MET A 19 -19.84 13.86 -10.91
C MET A 19 -18.97 14.87 -10.16
N SER A 20 -19.59 15.88 -9.58
CA SER A 20 -18.90 16.81 -8.68
C SER A 20 -18.51 16.14 -7.37
N ASP A 21 -17.48 16.65 -6.70
CA ASP A 21 -17.06 16.15 -5.38
C ASP A 21 -18.20 16.19 -4.35
N ASP A 22 -19.01 17.26 -4.35
CA ASP A 22 -20.17 17.40 -3.46
C ASP A 22 -21.25 16.33 -3.74
N GLU A 23 -21.52 16.03 -5.01
CA GLU A 23 -22.46 14.97 -5.39
C GLU A 23 -21.91 13.59 -5.02
N ALA A 24 -20.60 13.37 -5.18
CA ALA A 24 -19.95 12.13 -4.78
C ALA A 24 -20.02 11.91 -3.26
N GLU A 25 -19.76 12.94 -2.47
CA GLU A 25 -19.85 12.89 -1.01
C GLU A 25 -21.30 12.68 -0.55
N ALA A 26 -22.27 13.37 -1.15
CA ALA A 26 -23.69 13.16 -0.86
C ALA A 26 -24.14 11.72 -1.17
N ASN A 27 -23.69 11.15 -2.29
CA ASN A 27 -23.97 9.76 -2.65
C ASN A 27 -23.35 8.78 -1.66
N ALA A 28 -22.10 9.00 -1.23
CA ALA A 28 -21.44 8.17 -0.23
C ALA A 28 -22.14 8.24 1.15
N LEU A 29 -22.56 9.43 1.58
CA LEU A 29 -23.29 9.61 2.84
C LEU A 29 -24.68 8.97 2.81
N ALA A 30 -25.32 8.91 1.65
CA ALA A 30 -26.64 8.29 1.47
C ALA A 30 -26.56 6.76 1.29
N ASP A 31 -25.39 6.19 1.01
CA ASP A 31 -25.18 4.74 0.85
C ASP A 31 -25.08 4.05 2.22
N PRO A 32 -26.08 3.24 2.62
CA PRO A 32 -26.05 2.56 3.92
C PRO A 32 -24.99 1.45 4.00
N ASP A 33 -24.52 0.92 2.87
CA ASP A 33 -23.56 -0.18 2.81
C ASP A 33 -22.10 0.31 2.72
N ASN A 34 -21.88 1.58 2.36
CA ASN A 34 -20.54 2.17 2.20
C ASN A 34 -20.45 3.64 2.64
N PRO A 35 -20.76 3.97 3.90
CA PRO A 35 -20.62 5.33 4.41
C PRO A 35 -19.14 5.74 4.54
N PRO A 36 -18.81 7.05 4.45
CA PRO A 36 -17.49 7.55 4.76
C PRO A 36 -17.04 7.19 6.18
N MET A 37 -15.74 6.88 6.34
CA MET A 37 -15.19 6.58 7.65
C MET A 37 -15.20 7.84 8.54
N THR A 38 -15.63 7.68 9.80
CA THR A 38 -15.53 8.75 10.79
C THR A 38 -14.07 9.07 11.13
N GLY A 39 -13.82 10.27 11.65
CA GLY A 39 -12.46 10.64 12.08
C GLY A 39 -11.87 9.68 13.13
N GLU A 40 -12.69 9.05 13.96
CA GLU A 40 -12.24 8.04 14.92
C GLU A 40 -11.85 6.72 14.23
N GLN A 41 -12.64 6.27 13.27
CA GLN A 41 -12.33 5.09 12.45
C GLN A 41 -11.05 5.29 11.63
N ILE A 42 -10.82 6.49 11.11
CA ILE A 42 -9.57 6.82 10.40
C ILE A 42 -8.37 6.76 11.36
N ARG A 43 -8.51 7.28 12.60
CA ARG A 43 -7.42 7.24 13.59
C ARG A 43 -7.08 5.83 14.04
N SER A 44 -8.07 4.94 14.16
CA SER A 44 -7.88 3.54 14.54
C SER A 44 -7.53 2.62 13.38
N ALA A 45 -7.59 3.10 12.13
CA ALA A 45 -7.27 2.31 10.96
C ALA A 45 -5.83 1.77 11.01
N PRO A 46 -5.60 0.52 10.55
CA PRO A 46 -4.27 -0.06 10.46
C PRO A 46 -3.35 0.84 9.63
N ARG A 47 -2.19 1.18 10.19
CA ARG A 47 -1.17 1.93 9.45
C ARG A 47 -0.54 1.03 8.41
N MET A 48 -0.20 1.61 7.26
CA MET A 48 0.62 0.91 6.27
C MET A 48 1.95 0.46 6.92
N PRO A 49 2.40 -0.79 6.69
CA PRO A 49 3.67 -1.25 7.21
C PRO A 49 4.82 -0.31 6.82
N GLN A 50 5.67 0.06 7.78
CA GLN A 50 6.71 1.08 7.58
C GLN A 50 7.65 0.73 6.42
N VAL A 51 8.00 -0.55 6.25
CA VAL A 51 8.82 -1.03 5.13
C VAL A 51 8.20 -0.71 3.77
N LYS A 52 6.86 -0.83 3.64
CA LYS A 52 6.13 -0.50 2.41
C LYS A 52 6.15 1.00 2.14
N VAL A 53 6.07 1.81 3.20
CA VAL A 53 6.17 3.28 3.10
C VAL A 53 7.56 3.68 2.60
N ILE A 54 8.62 3.15 3.21
CA ILE A 54 10.01 3.42 2.81
C ILE A 54 10.22 3.03 1.35
N ARG A 55 9.86 1.81 0.95
CA ARG A 55 10.04 1.35 -0.43
C ARG A 55 9.31 2.24 -1.44
N ARG A 56 8.06 2.60 -1.16
CA ARG A 56 7.27 3.46 -2.06
C ARG A 56 7.85 4.87 -2.14
N ALA A 57 8.34 5.42 -1.03
CA ALA A 57 9.01 6.73 -1.03
C ALA A 57 10.29 6.73 -1.89
N LEU A 58 10.97 5.59 -1.97
CA LEU A 58 12.15 5.40 -2.84
C LEU A 58 11.81 5.07 -4.30
N GLY A 59 10.52 4.90 -4.64
CA GLY A 59 10.08 4.56 -5.99
C GLY A 59 10.51 3.16 -6.46
N LEU A 60 10.82 2.25 -5.54
CA LEU A 60 11.35 0.91 -5.88
C LEU A 60 10.25 -0.15 -5.94
N THR A 61 10.40 -1.08 -6.89
CA THR A 61 9.69 -2.37 -6.88
C THR A 61 10.12 -3.23 -5.68
N GLN A 62 9.36 -4.28 -5.37
CA GLN A 62 9.72 -5.18 -4.27
C GLN A 62 11.04 -5.89 -4.56
N GLU A 63 11.25 -6.30 -5.81
CA GLU A 63 12.45 -6.97 -6.31
C GLU A 63 13.68 -6.06 -6.20
N GLU A 64 13.56 -4.79 -6.62
CA GLU A 64 14.65 -3.82 -6.51
C GLU A 64 15.01 -3.51 -5.06
N PHE A 65 14.00 -3.32 -4.19
CA PHE A 65 14.23 -3.07 -2.77
C PHE A 65 14.88 -4.29 -2.09
N SER A 66 14.38 -5.48 -2.39
CA SER A 66 14.91 -6.76 -1.90
C SER A 66 16.38 -6.93 -2.28
N GLY A 67 16.72 -6.74 -3.56
CA GLY A 67 18.09 -6.88 -4.04
C GLY A 67 19.02 -5.80 -3.48
N ARG A 68 18.57 -4.54 -3.46
CA ARG A 68 19.37 -3.40 -3.00
C ARG A 68 19.72 -3.49 -1.51
N TYR A 69 18.78 -3.93 -0.69
CA TYR A 69 18.94 -3.94 0.77
C TYR A 69 19.11 -5.34 1.37
N GLN A 70 19.32 -6.35 0.53
CA GLN A 70 19.59 -7.74 0.93
C GLN A 70 18.52 -8.31 1.89
N ILE A 71 17.27 -7.89 1.71
CA ILE A 71 16.11 -8.45 2.43
C ILE A 71 15.47 -9.48 1.51
N PRO A 72 15.33 -10.76 1.89
CA PRO A 72 14.71 -11.77 1.04
C PRO A 72 13.31 -11.35 0.58
N LEU A 73 13.02 -11.50 -0.71
CA LEU A 73 11.77 -11.03 -1.32
C LEU A 73 10.51 -11.60 -0.64
N GLY A 74 10.55 -12.88 -0.23
CA GLY A 74 9.46 -13.51 0.54
C GLY A 74 9.22 -12.80 1.88
N THR A 75 10.30 -12.55 2.63
CA THR A 75 10.26 -11.80 3.90
C THR A 75 9.72 -10.39 3.73
N LEU A 76 10.19 -9.65 2.71
CA LEU A 76 9.68 -8.32 2.38
C LEU A 76 8.17 -8.36 2.09
N ARG A 77 7.70 -9.34 1.31
CA ARG A 77 6.28 -9.50 0.98
C ARG A 77 5.43 -9.79 2.21
N ASP A 78 5.90 -10.65 3.11
CA ASP A 78 5.18 -10.97 4.34
C ASP A 78 5.09 -9.76 5.28
N TRP A 79 6.15 -8.97 5.40
CA TRP A 79 6.11 -7.71 6.15
C TRP A 79 5.18 -6.67 5.53
N GLU A 80 5.20 -6.48 4.20
CA GLU A 80 4.36 -5.50 3.52
C GLU A 80 2.87 -5.87 3.50
N GLN A 81 2.55 -7.15 3.68
CA GLN A 81 1.18 -7.67 3.75
C GLN A 81 0.71 -7.88 5.20
N GLY A 82 1.58 -7.67 6.20
CA GLY A 82 1.27 -7.86 7.61
C GLY A 82 1.12 -9.32 8.04
N ARG A 83 1.67 -10.28 7.27
CA ARG A 83 1.72 -11.69 7.67
C ARG A 83 2.74 -11.96 8.77
N SER A 84 3.76 -11.12 8.86
CA SER A 84 4.75 -11.10 9.93
C SER A 84 5.25 -9.68 10.14
N GLU A 85 5.96 -9.45 11.25
CA GLU A 85 6.64 -8.18 11.49
C GLU A 85 8.16 -8.34 11.40
N PRO A 86 8.89 -7.27 11.02
CA PRO A 86 10.33 -7.25 11.17
C PRO A 86 10.70 -7.31 12.66
N ASP A 87 11.76 -8.07 12.96
CA ASP A 87 12.34 -8.11 14.29
C ASP A 87 13.08 -6.80 14.63
N GLN A 88 13.65 -6.71 15.83
CA GLN A 88 14.28 -5.45 16.28
C GLN A 88 15.48 -5.04 15.40
N PRO A 89 16.41 -5.93 15.01
CA PRO A 89 17.47 -5.60 14.06
C PRO A 89 16.93 -5.13 12.69
N ALA A 90 15.93 -5.81 12.13
CA ALA A 90 15.34 -5.40 10.85
C ALA A 90 14.66 -4.04 10.97
N LYS A 91 13.95 -3.76 12.07
CA LYS A 91 13.37 -2.43 12.36
C LYS A 91 14.44 -1.36 12.44
N ALA A 92 15.57 -1.63 13.10
CA ALA A 92 16.70 -0.69 13.16
C ALA A 92 17.30 -0.47 11.78
N TYR A 93 17.51 -1.53 11.01
CA TYR A 93 18.04 -1.46 9.66
C TYR A 93 17.14 -0.65 8.71
N LEU A 94 15.82 -0.87 8.75
CA LEU A 94 14.85 -0.07 7.98
C LEU A 94 14.90 1.42 8.34
N LYS A 95 15.17 1.77 9.61
CA LYS A 95 15.39 3.18 10.01
C LYS A 95 16.65 3.76 9.37
N VAL A 96 17.73 2.99 9.29
CA VAL A 96 18.98 3.43 8.63
C VAL A 96 18.74 3.64 7.14
N ILE A 97 18.05 2.72 6.46
CA ILE A 97 17.65 2.87 5.05
C ILE A 97 16.82 4.15 4.85
N ALA A 98 15.89 4.44 5.75
CA ALA A 98 15.04 5.62 5.64
C ALA A 98 15.82 6.94 5.79
N VAL A 99 16.91 6.94 6.57
CA VAL A 99 17.76 8.12 6.81
C VAL A 99 18.80 8.31 5.70
N ASP A 100 19.45 7.23 5.27
CA ASP A 100 20.50 7.27 4.24
C ASP A 100 20.34 6.10 3.25
N PRO A 101 19.41 6.20 2.29
CA PRO A 101 19.11 5.10 1.38
C PRO A 101 20.28 4.73 0.48
N GLN A 102 21.05 5.73 0.04
CA GLN A 102 22.17 5.55 -0.88
C GLN A 102 23.40 5.03 -0.14
N GLY A 103 23.82 5.67 0.96
CA GLY A 103 24.99 5.24 1.72
C GLY A 103 24.81 3.84 2.32
N THR A 104 23.59 3.48 2.74
CA THR A 104 23.27 2.11 3.16
C THR A 104 23.49 1.11 2.03
N ALA A 105 22.99 1.39 0.82
CA ALA A 105 23.16 0.51 -0.33
C ALA A 105 24.64 0.38 -0.74
N GLU A 106 25.38 1.49 -0.76
CA GLU A 106 26.82 1.49 -1.04
C GLU A 106 27.63 0.71 -0.01
N ALA A 107 27.28 0.81 1.28
CA ALA A 107 27.93 0.08 2.35
C ALA A 107 27.77 -1.45 2.20
N LEU A 108 26.58 -1.91 1.80
CA LEU A 108 26.32 -3.34 1.55
C LEU A 108 27.12 -3.89 0.36
N VAL A 109 27.29 -3.09 -0.70
CA VAL A 109 28.12 -3.48 -1.85
C VAL A 109 29.58 -3.57 -1.45
N LYS A 110 30.09 -2.58 -0.70
CA LYS A 110 31.49 -2.57 -0.22
C LYS A 110 31.80 -3.71 0.75
N GLY A 111 30.86 -4.06 1.63
CA GLY A 111 31.04 -5.13 2.62
C GLY A 111 30.94 -6.55 2.04
N ALA A 112 30.43 -6.70 0.82
CA ALA A 112 30.39 -7.97 0.10
C ALA A 112 31.65 -8.24 -0.76
N ALA A 113 32.52 -7.24 -0.91
CA ALA A 113 33.82 -7.33 -1.58
C ALA A 113 34.93 -7.69 -0.60
#